data_AF-A0A154PK58-F1
#
_entry.id   AF-A0A154PK58-F1
#
_cell.length_a   1.000
_cell.length_b   1.000
_cell.length_c   1.000
_cell.angle_alpha   90.00
_cell.angle_beta   90.00
_cell.angle_gamma   90.00
#
_symmetry.space_group_name_H-M   'P 1'
#
loop_
_entity.id
_entity.type
_entity.pdbx_description
1 polymer ?
#
loop_
_entity_poly.entity_id
_entity_poly.type
_entity_poly.pdbx_seq_one_letter_code
_entity_poly.pdbx_strand_id
1 'polypeptide(L)'
;MSSEIRVLSHLVIPNRNNGTGLCAQSEKIRGNMNIIYLTILFALTAAETCVRFLKNADEKRIFHTVPGQIWRWNSVAQEFEEIQAVKLNGTAVCSVKMANNLRGKTIVVAADIMHPYIMRKSNDTAVTGFIGDIWTILEEFMGFKYALFVQSDGTEVLQQWYTNVFSQGVWLTILIFTLATVVVIIGVHYLVKITRTNHANHDEEFSSASFNLLVVLGSLSGQGCEKIPASWPLRLIVLSHLITGMLLSGGFSSTLTSYLAIRGKSVPLTSLEDALQKRSHSVCVRNDSSAYIHFTVVG
;
A
#
# COMPACT_ATOMS: atom_id res chain seq x y z
N MET A 1 -28.22 -15.40 -34.81
CA MET A 1 -28.77 -15.79 -33.49
C MET A 1 -28.58 -14.60 -32.57
N SER A 2 -29.45 -13.61 -32.68
CA SER A 2 -30.68 -13.45 -31.90
C SER A 2 -30.41 -13.25 -30.41
N SER A 3 -30.58 -11.99 -30.03
CA SER A 3 -30.64 -11.35 -28.72
C SER A 3 -31.64 -11.95 -27.74
N GLU A 4 -31.38 -11.81 -26.44
CA GLU A 4 -32.36 -11.32 -25.47
C GLU A 4 -31.65 -10.72 -24.24
N ILE A 5 -31.84 -9.41 -24.04
CA ILE A 5 -31.56 -8.69 -22.79
C ILE A 5 -32.94 -8.29 -22.26
N ARG A 6 -33.34 -8.82 -21.09
CA ARG A 6 -34.56 -8.38 -20.41
C ARG A 6 -34.27 -7.15 -19.55
N VAL A 7 -34.86 -6.04 -19.96
CA VAL A 7 -35.09 -4.84 -19.16
C VAL A 7 -36.41 -5.03 -18.43
N LEU A 8 -36.40 -4.94 -17.09
CA LEU A 8 -37.61 -4.88 -16.27
C LEU A 8 -37.70 -3.49 -15.64
N SER A 9 -38.44 -2.63 -16.34
CA SER A 9 -38.91 -1.33 -15.87
C SER A 9 -40.24 -1.50 -15.13
N HIS A 10 -40.26 -1.28 -13.82
CA HIS A 10 -41.52 -1.07 -13.08
C HIS A 10 -41.67 0.41 -12.77
N LEU A 11 -42.54 1.05 -13.55
CA LEU A 11 -43.11 2.37 -13.35
C LEU A 11 -44.18 2.24 -12.25
N VAL A 12 -44.01 2.93 -11.12
CA VAL A 12 -45.05 3.09 -10.09
C VAL A 12 -45.18 4.57 -9.75
N ILE A 13 -46.33 5.14 -10.13
CA ILE A 13 -46.96 6.38 -9.67
C ILE A 13 -48.44 5.97 -9.52
N PRO A 14 -49.26 6.37 -8.51
CA PRO A 14 -49.26 7.66 -7.78
C PRO A 14 -49.47 7.53 -6.24
N ASN A 15 -49.31 8.62 -5.47
CA ASN A 15 -50.45 9.41 -5.00
C ASN A 15 -50.05 10.60 -4.11
N ARG A 16 -50.82 11.67 -4.31
CA ARG A 16 -50.81 12.98 -3.67
C ARG A 16 -51.75 12.92 -2.46
N ASN A 17 -51.32 13.32 -1.26
CA ASN A 17 -52.20 14.00 -0.30
C ASN A 17 -51.45 14.64 0.88
N ASN A 18 -52.05 15.74 1.33
CA ASN A 18 -51.59 16.75 2.27
C ASN A 18 -51.24 16.24 3.68
N GLY A 19 -50.28 16.91 4.31
CA GLY A 19 -50.04 16.87 5.75
C GLY A 19 -49.14 18.02 6.20
N THR A 20 -49.76 19.08 6.72
CA THR A 20 -49.13 20.18 7.46
C THR A 20 -48.50 19.67 8.76
N GLY A 21 -47.28 20.10 9.07
CA GLY A 21 -46.66 19.86 10.37
C GLY A 21 -45.41 20.72 10.56
N LEU A 22 -45.52 21.72 11.44
CA LEU A 22 -44.40 22.53 11.94
C LEU A 22 -43.32 21.65 12.57
N CYS A 23 -42.06 22.02 12.36
CA CYS A 23 -41.09 22.15 13.44
C CYS A 23 -39.95 23.08 13.01
N ALA A 24 -39.89 24.24 13.67
CA ALA A 24 -38.71 25.07 13.73
C ALA A 24 -37.73 24.44 14.74
N GLN A 25 -36.47 24.28 14.36
CA GLN A 25 -35.36 24.66 15.25
C GLN A 25 -34.09 24.86 14.42
N SER A 26 -33.67 26.13 14.38
CA SER A 26 -32.43 26.59 13.80
C SER A 26 -31.27 26.18 14.71
N GLU A 27 -30.41 25.28 14.25
CA GLU A 27 -29.09 25.05 14.86
C GLU A 27 -27.99 25.73 14.04
N LYS A 28 -27.46 26.79 14.65
CA LYS A 28 -26.36 27.61 14.17
C LYS A 28 -25.04 26.88 14.43
N ILE A 29 -24.64 25.99 13.53
CA ILE A 29 -23.29 25.41 13.54
C ILE A 29 -22.35 26.40 12.86
N ARG A 30 -21.84 27.32 13.68
CA ARG A 30 -20.79 28.29 13.32
C ARG A 30 -19.45 27.55 13.21
N GLY A 31 -18.71 27.92 12.17
CA GLY A 31 -17.56 27.19 11.66
C GLY A 31 -16.42 26.94 12.64
N ASN A 32 -15.79 25.78 12.47
CA ASN A 32 -14.36 25.52 12.63
C ASN A 32 -13.97 24.11 12.14
N MET A 33 -14.66 23.57 11.13
CA MET A 33 -14.48 22.16 10.72
C MET A 33 -13.49 21.94 9.56
N ASN A 34 -12.94 23.02 8.96
CA ASN A 34 -12.05 22.91 7.80
C ASN A 34 -10.55 22.91 8.12
N ILE A 35 -10.12 23.35 9.31
CA ILE A 35 -8.69 23.34 9.69
C ILE A 35 -8.30 22.00 10.33
N ILE A 36 -9.24 21.32 10.99
CA ILE A 36 -9.00 20.06 11.72
C ILE A 36 -8.79 18.88 10.75
N TYR A 37 -9.54 18.81 9.64
CA TYR A 37 -9.33 17.73 8.65
C TYR A 37 -8.02 17.88 7.86
N LEU A 38 -7.56 19.10 7.62
CA LEU A 38 -6.28 19.36 6.93
C LEU A 38 -5.06 19.09 7.84
N THR A 39 -5.21 19.28 9.16
CA THR A 39 -4.16 18.97 10.15
C THR A 39 -4.10 17.48 10.49
N ILE A 40 -5.23 16.76 10.49
CA ILE A 40 -5.25 15.30 10.68
C ILE A 40 -4.61 14.56 9.49
N LEU A 41 -4.75 15.09 8.25
CA LEU A 41 -4.11 14.51 7.07
C LEU A 41 -2.57 14.69 7.06
N PHE A 42 -2.05 15.73 7.73
CA PHE A 42 -0.60 16.00 7.86
C PHE A 42 0.03 15.40 9.12
N ALA A 43 -0.76 15.11 10.17
CA ALA A 43 -0.27 14.52 11.42
C ALA A 43 -0.03 13.00 11.35
N LEU A 44 -0.49 12.33 10.29
CA LEU A 44 -0.25 10.89 10.06
C LEU A 44 1.11 10.57 9.42
N THR A 45 1.96 11.56 9.15
CA THR A 45 3.27 11.37 8.50
C THR A 45 4.48 11.70 9.39
N ALA A 46 4.33 11.84 10.70
CA ALA A 46 5.46 12.16 11.57
C ALA A 46 5.33 11.54 12.97
N ALA A 47 5.71 10.27 13.09
CA ALA A 47 6.08 9.68 14.38
C ALA A 47 7.07 8.51 14.19
N GLU A 48 8.35 8.84 14.06
CA GLU A 48 9.45 8.03 14.60
C GLU A 48 10.17 8.90 15.63
N THR A 49 10.40 8.47 16.87
CA THR A 49 11.53 7.64 17.34
C THR A 49 11.29 7.46 18.86
N CYS A 50 11.81 6.48 19.60
CA CYS A 50 13.20 6.04 19.69
C CYS A 50 13.29 4.87 20.70
N VAL A 51 13.96 3.76 20.38
CA VAL A 51 14.80 2.99 21.35
C VAL A 51 15.91 2.30 20.57
N ARG A 52 17.16 2.63 20.89
CA ARG A 52 18.36 2.01 20.34
C ARG A 52 18.83 0.89 21.28
N PHE A 53 19.54 -0.08 20.69
CA PHE A 53 20.12 -1.31 21.24
C PHE A 53 19.28 -2.60 21.13
N LEU A 54 18.67 -2.82 19.96
CA LEU A 54 18.64 -4.05 19.15
C LEU A 54 18.32 -3.57 17.71
N LYS A 55 19.00 -4.06 16.64
CA LYS A 55 19.03 -3.35 15.34
C LYS A 55 17.71 -3.40 14.57
N ASN A 56 16.82 -4.36 14.85
CA ASN A 56 15.52 -4.48 14.21
C ASN A 56 14.44 -4.95 15.22
N ALA A 57 13.21 -4.43 15.11
CA ALA A 57 12.07 -4.85 15.92
C ALA A 57 11.72 -6.34 15.73
N ASP A 58 12.04 -6.89 14.55
CA ASP A 58 11.83 -8.30 14.24
C ASP A 58 12.83 -9.23 14.94
N GLU A 59 14.09 -8.81 15.11
CA GLU A 59 15.11 -9.57 15.87
C GLU A 59 14.68 -9.75 17.32
N LYS A 60 14.15 -8.69 17.94
CA LYS A 60 13.63 -8.73 19.31
C LYS A 60 12.46 -9.70 19.42
N ARG A 61 11.61 -9.78 18.40
CA ARG A 61 10.46 -10.70 18.37
C ARG A 61 10.93 -12.15 18.23
N ILE A 62 11.91 -12.44 17.38
CA ILE A 62 12.47 -13.79 17.21
C ILE A 62 13.06 -14.32 18.52
N PHE A 63 13.84 -13.51 19.25
CA PHE A 63 14.42 -13.90 20.54
C PHE A 63 13.39 -14.17 21.65
N HIS A 64 12.22 -13.52 21.61
CA HIS A 64 11.15 -13.80 22.57
C HIS A 64 10.29 -15.02 22.19
N THR A 65 10.30 -15.44 20.92
CA THR A 65 9.40 -16.48 20.41
C THR A 65 10.08 -17.84 20.23
N VAL A 66 11.42 -17.89 20.11
CA VAL A 66 12.18 -19.13 19.88
C VAL A 66 13.03 -19.48 21.10
N PRO A 67 12.55 -20.34 22.01
CA PRO A 67 13.40 -20.90 23.06
C PRO A 67 14.34 -21.97 22.46
N GLY A 68 15.66 -21.73 22.44
CA GLY A 68 16.65 -22.74 22.06
C GLY A 68 18.06 -22.21 21.75
N GLN A 69 19.04 -23.12 21.68
CA GLN A 69 20.41 -22.84 21.19
C GLN A 69 20.41 -22.69 19.67
N ILE A 70 21.09 -21.67 19.17
CA ILE A 70 21.28 -21.45 17.74
C ILE A 70 22.69 -21.92 17.41
N TRP A 71 22.83 -22.80 16.42
CA TRP A 71 24.14 -23.25 15.95
C TRP A 71 24.51 -22.50 14.68
N ARG A 72 25.73 -21.97 14.63
CA ARG A 72 26.27 -21.31 13.45
C ARG A 72 27.38 -22.17 12.88
N TRP A 73 27.30 -22.49 11.59
CA TRP A 73 28.41 -23.12 10.90
C TRP A 73 29.59 -22.14 10.82
N ASN A 74 30.72 -22.49 11.43
CA ASN A 74 31.98 -21.79 11.24
C ASN A 74 32.73 -22.44 10.08
N SER A 75 32.75 -21.75 8.93
CA SER A 75 33.41 -22.23 7.73
C SER A 75 34.95 -22.28 7.84
N VAL A 76 35.54 -21.52 8.76
CA VAL A 76 37.00 -21.49 8.99
C VAL A 76 37.42 -22.70 9.81
N ALA A 77 36.71 -22.97 10.91
CA ALA A 77 36.99 -24.11 11.78
C ALA A 77 36.39 -25.44 11.27
N GLN A 78 35.54 -25.39 10.24
CA GLN A 78 34.81 -26.55 9.70
C GLN A 78 33.99 -27.27 10.77
N GLU A 79 33.42 -26.52 11.71
CA GLU A 79 32.60 -27.04 12.81
C GLU A 79 31.39 -26.15 13.08
N PHE A 80 30.37 -26.71 13.73
CA PHE A 80 29.23 -25.93 14.21
C PHE A 80 29.58 -25.30 15.56
N GLU A 81 29.62 -23.97 15.61
CA GLU A 81 29.78 -23.21 16.84
C GLU A 81 28.42 -22.96 17.49
N GLU A 82 28.37 -23.15 18.81
CA GLU A 82 27.19 -22.87 19.61
C GLU A 82 27.05 -21.36 19.87
N ILE A 83 25.98 -20.75 19.39
CA ILE A 83 25.59 -19.40 19.81
C ILE A 83 24.70 -19.56 21.05
N GLN A 84 25.29 -19.32 22.22
CA GLN A 84 24.52 -19.25 23.47
C GLN A 84 23.55 -18.07 23.41
N ALA A 85 22.25 -18.37 23.32
CA ALA A 85 21.21 -17.40 23.52
C ALA A 85 21.09 -17.09 25.03
N VAL A 86 21.62 -15.93 25.43
CA VAL A 86 21.54 -15.45 26.82
C VAL A 86 20.24 -14.67 27.00
N LYS A 87 19.44 -14.99 28.02
CA LYS A 87 18.32 -14.12 28.43
C LYS A 87 18.86 -12.74 28.83
N LEU A 88 18.02 -11.72 28.76
CA LEU A 88 18.31 -10.37 29.28
C LEU A 88 18.81 -10.34 30.74
N ASN A 89 18.57 -11.40 31.52
CA ASN A 89 19.00 -11.55 32.91
C ASN A 89 20.30 -12.38 33.08
N GLY A 90 21.02 -12.71 32.00
CA GLY A 90 22.28 -13.46 32.06
C GLY A 90 22.15 -14.98 32.24
N THR A 91 20.92 -15.52 32.29
CA THR A 91 20.72 -16.97 32.44
C THR A 91 20.67 -17.69 31.09
N ALA A 92 21.42 -18.78 30.95
CA ALA A 92 21.44 -19.60 29.74
C ALA A 92 20.09 -20.27 29.52
N VAL A 93 19.54 -20.16 28.30
CA VAL A 93 18.29 -20.82 27.91
C VAL A 93 18.62 -22.21 27.36
N CYS A 94 18.71 -23.19 28.27
CA CYS A 94 18.73 -24.64 28.01
C CYS A 94 19.84 -25.14 27.06
N SER A 95 20.79 -25.92 27.60
CA SER A 95 21.63 -26.76 26.77
C SER A 95 20.87 -27.99 26.27
N VAL A 96 20.81 -28.18 24.96
CA VAL A 96 20.27 -29.40 24.38
C VAL A 96 21.43 -30.37 24.21
N LYS A 97 21.42 -31.45 24.99
CA LYS A 97 22.33 -32.57 24.79
C LYS A 97 22.16 -33.12 23.38
N MET A 98 23.26 -33.42 22.69
CA MET A 98 23.23 -34.19 21.44
C MET A 98 22.33 -35.41 21.62
N ALA A 99 21.28 -35.49 20.82
CA ALA A 99 20.36 -36.60 20.82
C ALA A 99 20.76 -37.54 19.68
N ASN A 100 21.19 -38.76 20.01
CA ASN A 100 21.50 -39.79 19.02
C ASN A 100 20.25 -40.28 18.26
N ASN A 101 19.06 -39.85 18.67
CA ASN A 101 17.80 -40.18 18.04
C ASN A 101 16.93 -38.92 17.88
N LEU A 102 16.72 -38.53 16.63
CA LEU A 102 15.91 -37.38 16.24
C LEU A 102 14.42 -37.72 16.11
N ARG A 103 14.04 -39.01 16.19
CA ARG A 103 12.66 -39.44 16.00
C ARG A 103 11.76 -38.84 17.07
N GLY A 104 10.70 -38.16 16.64
CA GLY A 104 9.75 -37.45 17.50
C GLY A 104 10.29 -36.15 18.13
N LYS A 105 11.45 -35.65 17.71
CA LYS A 105 11.99 -34.35 18.13
C LYS A 105 11.61 -33.27 17.11
N THR A 106 11.41 -32.04 17.59
CA THR A 106 11.17 -30.88 16.73
C THR A 106 12.45 -30.09 16.54
N ILE A 107 12.91 -29.94 15.29
CA ILE A 107 14.07 -29.14 14.91
C ILE A 107 13.60 -27.75 14.49
N VAL A 108 14.14 -26.73 15.13
CA VAL A 108 13.86 -25.34 14.74
C VAL A 108 14.85 -24.92 13.66
N VAL A 109 14.33 -24.49 12.51
CA VAL A 109 15.13 -24.06 11.36
C VAL A 109 14.84 -22.59 11.09
N ALA A 110 15.86 -21.74 11.20
CA ALA A 110 15.78 -20.36 10.73
C ALA A 110 16.32 -20.31 9.30
N ALA A 111 15.52 -19.78 8.37
CA ALA A 111 15.92 -19.67 6.98
C ALA A 111 15.36 -18.39 6.34
N ASP A 112 16.17 -17.76 5.49
CA ASP A 112 15.73 -16.64 4.66
C ASP A 112 14.91 -17.16 3.47
N ILE A 113 13.91 -16.38 3.02
CA ILE A 113 13.19 -16.69 1.79
C ILE A 113 14.16 -16.50 0.62
N MET A 114 14.41 -17.56 -0.13
CA MET A 114 15.32 -17.51 -1.27
C MET A 114 14.68 -18.26 -2.43
N HIS A 115 13.95 -17.57 -3.30
CA HIS A 115 13.33 -18.19 -4.46
C HIS A 115 14.40 -18.68 -5.46
N PRO A 116 14.32 -19.91 -6.01
CA PRO A 116 13.29 -20.95 -5.82
C PRO A 116 13.66 -22.02 -4.76
N TYR A 117 14.69 -21.78 -3.96
CA TYR A 117 15.24 -22.74 -3.00
C TYR A 117 14.37 -22.89 -1.75
N ILE A 118 13.96 -21.79 -1.14
CA ILE A 118 13.13 -21.74 0.07
C ILE A 118 11.99 -20.77 -0.23
N MET A 119 10.80 -21.32 -0.43
CA MET A 119 9.57 -20.60 -0.72
C MET A 119 8.56 -20.92 0.36
N ARG A 120 7.77 -19.93 0.77
CA ARG A 120 6.67 -20.17 1.70
C ARG A 120 5.46 -20.69 0.92
N LYS A 121 4.86 -21.79 1.34
CA LYS A 121 3.58 -22.25 0.79
C LYS A 121 2.49 -21.25 1.19
N SER A 122 1.47 -21.08 0.34
CA SER A 122 0.38 -20.10 0.54
C SER A 122 -0.34 -20.16 1.90
N ASN A 123 -0.30 -21.32 2.55
CA ASN A 123 -1.00 -21.56 3.82
C ASN A 123 -0.10 -21.32 5.03
N ASP A 124 1.14 -20.85 4.84
CA ASP A 124 2.16 -20.63 5.88
C ASP A 124 2.53 -21.88 6.71
N THR A 125 2.01 -23.05 6.37
CA THR A 125 2.22 -24.30 7.12
C THR A 125 3.43 -25.10 6.66
N ALA A 126 4.00 -24.79 5.50
CA ALA A 126 5.09 -25.55 4.91
C ALA A 126 6.02 -24.67 4.08
N VAL A 127 7.24 -25.14 3.93
CA VAL A 127 8.19 -24.62 2.96
C VAL A 127 8.13 -25.47 1.72
N THR A 128 8.19 -24.82 0.57
CA THR A 128 8.34 -25.46 -0.74
C THR A 128 9.60 -24.93 -1.41
N GLY A 129 9.92 -25.46 -2.58
CA GLY A 129 11.15 -25.12 -3.30
C GLY A 129 12.24 -26.12 -2.98
N PHE A 130 13.37 -25.99 -3.65
CA PHE A 130 14.39 -27.05 -3.68
C PHE A 130 14.84 -27.55 -2.30
N ILE A 131 15.12 -26.64 -1.36
CA ILE A 131 15.54 -26.98 0.00
C ILE A 131 14.34 -27.42 0.85
N GLY A 132 13.16 -26.82 0.65
CA GLY A 132 11.93 -27.25 1.33
C GLY A 132 11.57 -28.70 1.02
N ASP A 133 11.72 -29.09 -0.25
CA ASP A 133 11.44 -30.45 -0.73
C ASP A 133 12.45 -31.46 -0.16
N ILE A 134 13.75 -31.11 -0.17
CA ILE A 134 14.79 -31.92 0.51
C ILE A 134 14.48 -32.07 2.01
N TRP A 135 14.08 -30.99 2.67
CA TRP A 135 13.78 -31.01 4.09
C TRP A 135 12.59 -31.89 4.43
N THR A 136 11.57 -31.90 3.57
CA THR A 136 10.40 -32.78 3.69
C THR A 136 10.80 -34.25 3.57
N ILE A 137 11.67 -34.58 2.61
CA ILE A 137 12.20 -35.95 2.45
C ILE A 137 13.00 -36.38 3.69
N LEU A 138 13.82 -35.47 4.24
CA LEU A 138 14.58 -35.74 5.47
C LEU A 138 13.67 -35.95 6.68
N GLU A 139 12.61 -35.13 6.81
CA GLU A 139 11.61 -35.26 7.87
C GLU A 139 10.98 -36.66 7.85
N GLU A 140 10.57 -37.12 6.67
CA GLU A 140 9.97 -38.45 6.48
C GLU A 140 10.95 -39.58 6.81
N PHE A 141 12.18 -39.48 6.30
CA PHE A 141 13.19 -40.53 6.47
C PHE A 141 13.68 -40.67 7.92
N MET A 142 13.93 -39.56 8.59
CA MET A 142 14.49 -39.54 9.95
C MET A 142 13.42 -39.49 11.06
N GLY A 143 12.16 -39.18 10.71
CA GLY A 143 11.03 -39.17 11.64
C GLY A 143 11.06 -38.06 12.68
N PHE A 144 11.76 -36.95 12.41
CA PHE A 144 11.68 -35.74 13.22
C PHE A 144 10.50 -34.86 12.74
N LYS A 145 10.24 -33.77 13.45
CA LYS A 145 9.36 -32.67 13.01
C LYS A 145 10.19 -31.40 12.90
N TYR A 146 9.79 -30.46 12.07
CA TYR A 146 10.49 -29.17 12.01
C TYR A 146 9.55 -27.99 12.24
N ALA A 147 10.10 -26.92 12.80
CA ALA A 147 9.45 -25.63 12.95
C ALA A 147 10.32 -24.58 12.25
N LEU A 148 9.81 -23.99 11.18
CA LEU A 148 10.58 -23.09 10.35
C LEU A 148 10.23 -21.63 10.65
N PHE A 149 11.25 -20.83 10.95
CA PHE A 149 11.17 -19.39 11.10
C PHE A 149 11.72 -18.73 9.85
N VAL A 150 10.81 -18.14 9.08
CA VAL A 150 11.16 -17.34 7.93
C VAL A 150 11.15 -15.88 8.34
N GLN A 151 12.31 -15.25 8.22
CA GLN A 151 12.42 -13.80 8.28
C GLN A 151 11.67 -13.23 7.07
N SER A 152 10.56 -12.50 7.31
CA SER A 152 9.91 -11.79 6.22
C SER A 152 10.81 -10.63 5.84
N ASP A 153 11.29 -10.61 4.60
CA ASP A 153 11.89 -9.41 4.04
C ASP A 153 10.83 -8.31 4.10
N GLY A 154 11.01 -7.38 5.04
CA GLY A 154 10.18 -6.20 5.24
C GLY A 154 10.36 -5.19 4.11
N THR A 155 10.29 -5.64 2.85
CA THR A 155 10.09 -4.73 1.74
C THR A 155 8.65 -4.24 1.83
N GLU A 156 8.43 -3.25 2.69
CA GLU A 156 7.27 -2.40 2.59
C GLU A 156 7.23 -1.93 1.14
N VAL A 157 6.25 -2.44 0.40
CA VAL A 157 5.99 -1.97 -0.96
C VAL A 157 5.58 -0.52 -0.79
N LEU A 158 6.55 0.40 -0.86
CA LEU A 158 6.36 1.83 -0.61
C LEU A 158 5.17 2.30 -1.45
N GLN A 159 4.03 2.51 -0.79
CA GLN A 159 2.74 2.88 -1.41
C GLN A 159 2.85 4.13 -2.30
N GLN A 160 3.92 4.90 -2.09
CA GLN A 160 4.36 6.05 -2.88
C GLN A 160 4.64 5.74 -4.37
N TRP A 161 4.77 4.47 -4.78
CA TRP A 161 4.95 4.15 -6.20
C TRP A 161 3.73 4.53 -7.05
N TYR A 162 2.51 4.53 -6.49
CA TYR A 162 1.29 4.88 -7.21
C TYR A 162 1.22 6.38 -7.53
N THR A 163 1.69 7.23 -6.62
CA THR A 163 1.74 8.68 -6.83
C THR A 163 2.78 9.08 -7.88
N ASN A 164 3.78 8.21 -8.14
CA ASN A 164 4.84 8.47 -9.13
C ASN A 164 4.39 8.20 -10.58
N VAL A 165 3.19 7.68 -10.82
CA VAL A 165 2.66 7.45 -12.18
C VAL A 165 2.51 8.77 -12.94
N PHE A 166 2.11 9.84 -12.25
CA PHE A 166 2.11 11.19 -12.80
C PHE A 166 3.20 12.03 -12.16
N SER A 167 3.73 12.98 -12.94
CA SER A 167 4.67 13.95 -12.40
C SER A 167 3.98 14.83 -11.36
N GLN A 168 4.76 15.33 -10.40
CA GLN A 168 4.27 16.22 -9.34
C GLN A 168 3.59 17.48 -9.92
N GLY A 169 4.07 17.97 -11.07
CA GLY A 169 3.44 19.08 -11.79
C GLY A 169 2.02 18.79 -12.25
N VAL A 170 1.78 17.60 -12.82
CA VAL A 170 0.43 17.20 -13.27
C VAL A 170 -0.54 17.09 -12.08
N TRP A 171 -0.10 16.51 -10.97
CA TRP A 171 -0.90 16.46 -9.73
C TRP A 171 -1.26 17.85 -9.22
N LEU A 172 -0.29 18.77 -9.19
CA LEU A 172 -0.52 20.15 -8.80
C LEU A 172 -1.52 20.84 -9.75
N THR A 173 -1.39 20.63 -11.06
CA THR A 173 -2.32 21.20 -12.05
C THR A 173 -3.74 20.67 -11.85
N ILE A 174 -3.93 19.37 -11.61
CA ILE A 174 -5.25 18.78 -11.34
C ILE A 174 -5.85 19.40 -10.07
N LEU A 175 -5.06 19.58 -9.02
CA LEU A 175 -5.51 20.20 -7.77
C LEU A 175 -5.94 21.66 -7.98
N ILE A 176 -5.11 22.47 -8.66
CA ILE A 176 -5.43 23.88 -8.95
C ILE A 176 -6.67 23.97 -9.84
N PHE A 177 -6.77 23.13 -10.88
CA PHE A 177 -7.92 23.08 -11.76
C PHE A 177 -9.21 22.75 -10.99
N THR A 178 -9.17 21.76 -10.10
CA THR A 178 -10.29 21.37 -9.24
C THR A 178 -10.76 22.53 -8.38
N LEU A 179 -9.84 23.24 -7.71
CA LEU A 179 -10.16 24.38 -6.85
C LEU A 179 -10.71 25.57 -7.66
N ALA A 180 -10.13 25.86 -8.82
CA ALA A 180 -10.61 26.92 -9.71
C ALA A 180 -12.05 26.66 -10.16
N THR A 181 -12.39 25.42 -10.51
CA THR A 181 -13.76 25.06 -10.87
C THR A 181 -14.74 25.26 -9.73
N VAL A 182 -14.38 24.88 -8.50
CA VAL A 182 -15.25 25.11 -7.33
C VAL A 182 -15.55 26.60 -7.17
N VAL A 183 -14.55 27.47 -7.34
CA VAL A 183 -14.73 28.93 -7.30
C VAL A 183 -15.63 29.42 -8.43
N VAL A 184 -15.46 28.90 -9.66
CA VAL A 184 -16.32 29.24 -10.81
C VAL A 184 -17.76 28.81 -10.58
N ILE A 185 -18.01 27.61 -10.04
CA ILE A 185 -19.36 27.11 -9.73
C ILE A 185 -20.05 28.02 -8.71
N ILE A 186 -19.34 28.39 -7.64
CA ILE A 186 -19.87 29.33 -6.62
C ILE A 186 -20.15 30.70 -7.23
N GLY A 187 -19.24 31.21 -8.07
CA GLY A 187 -19.41 32.49 -8.77
C GLY A 187 -20.62 32.50 -9.70
N VAL A 188 -20.79 31.46 -10.51
CA VAL A 188 -21.94 31.29 -11.41
C VAL A 188 -23.24 31.19 -10.60
N HIS A 189 -23.26 30.42 -9.51
CA HIS A 189 -24.42 30.33 -8.62
C HIS A 189 -24.80 31.69 -8.04
N TYR A 190 -23.81 32.46 -7.58
CA TYR A 190 -24.03 33.81 -7.05
C TYR A 190 -24.58 34.78 -8.11
N LEU A 191 -24.05 34.75 -9.33
CA LEU A 191 -24.54 35.57 -10.45
C LEU A 191 -25.98 35.21 -10.86
N VAL A 192 -26.31 33.91 -10.89
CA VAL A 192 -27.68 33.45 -11.17
C VAL A 192 -28.63 33.89 -10.04
N LYS A 193 -28.18 33.86 -8.79
CA LYS A 193 -28.96 34.32 -7.63
C LYS A 193 -29.26 35.82 -7.69
N ILE A 194 -28.30 36.64 -8.09
CA ILE A 194 -28.49 38.09 -8.24
C ILE A 194 -29.48 38.40 -9.37
N THR A 195 -29.35 37.72 -10.51
CA THR A 195 -30.15 38.00 -11.71
C THR A 195 -31.59 37.50 -11.62
N ARG A 196 -31.88 36.51 -10.77
CA ARG A 196 -33.24 35.93 -10.59
C ARG A 196 -33.76 36.13 -9.18
N THR A 197 -33.89 37.39 -8.76
CA THR A 197 -34.33 37.81 -7.42
C THR A 197 -35.72 37.26 -7.01
N ASN A 198 -36.54 36.77 -7.93
CA ASN A 198 -37.90 36.25 -7.68
C ASN A 198 -38.06 34.73 -7.81
N HIS A 199 -36.99 33.95 -7.98
CA HIS A 199 -37.10 32.49 -8.11
C HIS A 199 -36.95 31.79 -6.76
N ALA A 200 -37.98 31.04 -6.36
CA ALA A 200 -38.04 30.31 -5.11
C ALA A 200 -36.89 29.28 -4.99
N ASN A 201 -36.06 29.47 -3.95
CA ASN A 201 -35.24 28.58 -3.11
C ASN A 201 -34.89 27.11 -3.50
N HIS A 202 -34.96 26.68 -4.75
CA HIS A 202 -34.81 25.25 -5.06
C HIS A 202 -33.38 24.68 -4.95
N ASP A 203 -32.32 25.51 -4.89
CA ASP A 203 -30.91 25.07 -4.96
C ASP A 203 -30.01 25.69 -3.87
N GLU A 204 -30.43 25.69 -2.61
CA GLU A 204 -29.59 26.18 -1.49
C GLU A 204 -28.35 25.31 -1.24
N GLU A 205 -28.37 24.01 -1.59
CA GLU A 205 -27.26 23.07 -1.38
C GLU A 205 -25.99 23.47 -2.15
N PHE A 206 -26.13 24.03 -3.36
CA PHE A 206 -25.00 24.50 -4.18
C PHE A 206 -24.35 25.78 -3.64
N SER A 207 -24.90 26.39 -2.58
CA SER A 207 -24.20 27.47 -1.87
C SER A 207 -23.06 26.95 -0.97
N SER A 208 -23.07 25.65 -0.64
CA SER A 208 -22.04 25.04 0.19
C SER A 208 -20.80 24.70 -0.63
N ALA A 209 -19.66 25.29 -0.26
CA ALA A 209 -18.37 25.05 -0.92
C ALA A 209 -17.93 23.58 -0.82
N SER A 210 -18.22 22.90 0.29
CA SER A 210 -17.88 21.47 0.46
C SER A 210 -18.71 20.58 -0.45
N PHE A 211 -20.00 20.89 -0.63
CA PHE A 211 -20.87 20.19 -1.57
C PHE A 211 -20.36 20.35 -3.01
N ASN A 212 -20.02 21.57 -3.41
CA ASN A 212 -19.43 21.84 -4.74
C ASN A 212 -18.10 21.13 -4.94
N LEU A 213 -17.24 21.05 -3.91
CA LEU A 213 -15.99 20.30 -3.97
C LEU A 213 -16.24 18.80 -4.20
N LEU A 214 -17.18 18.20 -3.47
CA LEU A 214 -17.55 16.79 -3.66
C LEU A 214 -18.14 16.53 -5.04
N VAL A 215 -18.96 17.44 -5.56
CA VAL A 215 -19.52 17.38 -6.92
C VAL A 215 -18.41 17.37 -7.97
N VAL A 216 -17.41 18.25 -7.84
CA VAL A 216 -16.27 18.32 -8.79
C VAL A 216 -15.39 17.08 -8.66
N LEU A 217 -15.08 16.63 -7.45
CA LEU A 217 -14.28 15.42 -7.22
C LEU A 217 -15.00 14.15 -7.73
N GLY A 218 -16.30 14.02 -7.50
CA GLY A 218 -17.13 12.93 -8.01
C GLY A 218 -17.20 12.92 -9.54
N SER A 219 -17.32 14.10 -10.16
CA SER A 219 -17.28 14.26 -11.62
C SER A 219 -15.93 13.85 -12.20
N LEU A 220 -14.82 14.29 -11.59
CA LEU A 220 -13.46 13.91 -12.00
C LEU A 220 -13.19 12.42 -11.82
N SER A 221 -13.80 11.80 -10.79
CA SER A 221 -13.67 10.36 -10.53
C SER A 221 -14.59 9.50 -11.40
N GLY A 222 -15.41 10.10 -12.27
CA GLY A 222 -16.37 9.38 -13.12
C GLY A 222 -17.59 8.82 -12.37
N GLN A 223 -17.80 9.19 -11.11
CA GLN A 223 -18.96 8.75 -10.31
C GLN A 223 -20.22 9.56 -10.62
N GLY A 224 -20.07 10.73 -11.26
CA GLY A 224 -21.18 11.62 -11.61
C GLY A 224 -21.65 12.46 -10.43
N CYS A 225 -22.91 12.93 -10.50
CA CYS A 225 -23.55 13.76 -9.48
C CYS A 225 -24.94 13.21 -9.19
N GLU A 226 -25.27 13.04 -7.91
CA GLU A 226 -26.60 12.57 -7.48
C GLU A 226 -27.69 13.59 -7.88
N LYS A 227 -27.40 14.88 -7.70
CA LYS A 227 -28.30 15.98 -8.06
C LYS A 227 -27.76 16.74 -9.27
N ILE A 228 -28.49 16.67 -10.38
CA ILE A 228 -28.14 17.42 -11.60
C ILE A 228 -28.60 18.87 -11.43
N PRO A 229 -27.71 19.86 -11.62
CA PRO A 229 -28.08 21.26 -11.50
C PRO A 229 -29.16 21.65 -12.52
N ALA A 230 -30.10 22.50 -12.12
CA ALA A 230 -31.18 22.95 -13.00
C ALA A 230 -30.68 23.90 -14.10
N SER A 231 -29.61 24.66 -13.85
CA SER A 231 -29.10 25.66 -14.79
C SER A 231 -28.21 25.05 -15.88
N TRP A 232 -28.47 25.43 -17.13
CA TRP A 232 -27.67 25.05 -18.30
C TRP A 232 -26.15 25.31 -18.18
N PRO A 233 -25.68 26.49 -17.73
CA PRO A 233 -24.24 26.73 -17.61
C PRO A 233 -23.58 25.78 -16.62
N LEU A 234 -24.23 25.46 -15.50
CA LEU A 234 -23.69 24.55 -14.52
C LEU A 234 -23.68 23.10 -15.03
N ARG A 235 -24.70 22.70 -15.82
CA ARG A 235 -24.69 21.40 -16.54
C ARG A 235 -23.51 21.27 -17.50
N LEU A 236 -23.18 22.32 -18.24
CA LEU A 236 -22.04 22.31 -19.16
C LEU A 236 -20.70 22.20 -18.41
N ILE A 237 -20.57 22.86 -17.26
CA ILE A 237 -19.38 22.76 -16.40
C ILE A 237 -19.24 21.33 -15.84
N VAL A 238 -20.33 20.73 -15.36
CA VAL A 238 -20.31 19.35 -14.86
C VAL A 238 -19.97 18.36 -15.98
N LEU A 239 -20.57 18.53 -17.17
CA LEU A 239 -20.30 17.69 -18.33
C LEU A 239 -18.82 17.79 -18.77
N SER A 240 -18.25 19.00 -18.80
CA SER A 240 -16.84 19.18 -19.16
C SER A 240 -15.90 18.54 -18.13
N HIS A 241 -16.24 18.60 -16.84
CA HIS A 241 -15.50 17.91 -15.78
C HIS A 241 -15.59 16.39 -15.90
N LEU A 242 -16.75 15.87 -16.25
CA LEU A 242 -16.94 14.43 -16.46
C LEU A 242 -16.09 13.93 -17.63
N ILE A 243 -16.07 14.65 -18.77
CA ILE A 243 -15.20 14.32 -19.91
C ILE A 243 -13.72 14.41 -19.50
N THR A 244 -13.34 15.45 -18.76
CA THR A 244 -11.96 15.64 -18.28
C THR A 244 -11.55 14.50 -17.33
N GLY A 245 -12.42 14.09 -16.43
CA GLY A 245 -12.21 12.96 -15.51
C GLY A 245 -12.00 11.64 -16.26
N MET A 246 -12.81 11.38 -17.29
CA MET A 246 -12.64 10.19 -18.14
C MET A 246 -11.28 10.20 -18.87
N LEU A 247 -10.88 11.33 -19.45
CA LEU A 247 -9.58 11.47 -20.12
C LEU A 247 -8.42 11.27 -19.14
N LEU A 248 -8.52 11.86 -17.94
CA LEU A 248 -7.51 11.74 -16.90
C LEU A 248 -7.39 10.30 -16.39
N SER A 249 -8.50 9.63 -16.14
CA SER A 249 -8.54 8.23 -15.72
C SER A 249 -7.93 7.31 -16.79
N GLY A 250 -8.32 7.48 -18.06
CA GLY A 250 -7.74 6.73 -19.17
C GLY A 250 -6.22 6.94 -19.33
N GLY A 251 -5.76 8.19 -19.24
CA GLY A 251 -4.34 8.52 -19.28
C GLY A 251 -3.56 7.94 -18.09
N PHE A 252 -4.14 7.97 -16.90
CA PHE A 252 -3.56 7.40 -15.69
C PHE A 252 -3.42 5.88 -15.83
N SER A 253 -4.49 5.18 -16.19
CA SER A 253 -4.49 3.73 -16.38
C SER A 253 -3.52 3.30 -17.47
N SER A 254 -3.47 4.00 -18.60
CA SER A 254 -2.51 3.71 -19.68
C SER A 254 -1.06 3.85 -19.21
N THR A 255 -0.75 4.95 -18.50
CA THR A 255 0.61 5.19 -18.00
C THR A 255 0.98 4.17 -16.93
N LEU A 256 0.05 3.84 -16.03
CA LEU A 256 0.22 2.81 -15.02
C LEU A 256 0.49 1.44 -15.65
N THR A 257 -0.31 1.03 -16.63
CA THR A 257 -0.11 -0.25 -17.34
C THR A 257 1.24 -0.27 -18.06
N SER A 258 1.62 0.82 -18.74
CA SER A 258 2.93 0.96 -19.36
C SER A 258 4.06 0.85 -18.34
N TYR A 259 3.94 1.51 -17.19
CA TYR A 259 4.92 1.46 -16.10
C TYR A 259 5.06 0.05 -15.51
N LEU A 260 3.94 -0.66 -15.35
CA LEU A 260 3.93 -2.05 -14.88
C LEU A 260 4.50 -3.02 -15.93
N ALA A 261 4.27 -2.76 -17.22
CA ALA A 261 4.79 -3.58 -18.32
C ALA A 261 6.29 -3.36 -18.57
N ILE A 262 6.77 -2.11 -18.47
CA ILE A 262 8.17 -1.72 -18.66
C ILE A 262 9.02 -2.03 -17.43
N ARG A 263 8.41 -2.44 -16.30
CA ARG A 263 9.13 -3.02 -15.16
C ARG A 263 9.86 -4.33 -15.47
N GLY A 264 9.97 -4.72 -16.74
CA GLY A 264 11.02 -5.60 -17.23
C GLY A 264 12.39 -4.96 -16.97
N LYS A 265 13.24 -5.67 -16.21
CA LYS A 265 14.63 -5.31 -15.93
C LYS A 265 15.36 -4.99 -17.25
N SER A 266 15.43 -3.72 -17.64
CA SER A 266 16.57 -3.28 -18.42
C SER A 266 17.73 -3.40 -17.45
N VAL A 267 18.44 -4.54 -17.49
CA VAL A 267 19.67 -4.68 -16.73
C VAL A 267 20.64 -3.73 -17.44
N PRO A 268 20.98 -2.57 -16.86
CA PRO A 268 21.77 -1.55 -17.57
C PRO A 268 23.25 -1.95 -17.70
N LEU A 269 23.56 -3.16 -17.22
CA LEU A 269 24.86 -3.76 -17.07
C LEU A 269 24.80 -5.14 -17.71
N THR A 270 25.44 -5.30 -18.85
CA THR A 270 25.58 -6.63 -19.48
C THR A 270 26.74 -7.41 -18.87
N SER A 271 27.65 -6.72 -18.20
CA SER A 271 28.82 -7.28 -17.54
C SER A 271 29.22 -6.49 -16.29
N LEU A 272 30.08 -7.07 -15.44
CA LEU A 272 30.70 -6.35 -14.32
C LEU A 272 31.63 -5.23 -14.82
N GLU A 273 32.23 -5.41 -16.00
CA GLU A 273 33.07 -4.42 -16.65
C GLU A 273 32.27 -3.17 -17.05
N ASP A 274 31.03 -3.33 -17.53
CA ASP A 274 30.13 -2.19 -17.81
C ASP A 274 29.89 -1.34 -16.57
N ALA A 275 29.83 -1.97 -15.38
CA ALA A 275 29.61 -1.29 -14.11
C ALA A 275 30.83 -0.47 -13.71
N LEU A 276 32.04 -1.03 -13.91
CA LEU A 276 33.31 -0.36 -13.68
C LEU A 276 33.51 0.80 -14.66
N GLN A 277 33.20 0.60 -15.95
CA GLN A 277 33.45 1.58 -16.99
C GLN A 277 32.47 2.76 -16.95
N LYS A 278 31.18 2.51 -16.75
CA LYS A 278 30.17 3.59 -16.74
C LYS A 278 30.22 4.45 -15.48
N ARG A 279 30.83 3.96 -14.38
CA ARG A 279 30.91 4.61 -13.06
C ARG A 279 29.58 5.18 -12.52
N SER A 280 28.45 4.78 -13.11
CA SER A 280 27.11 5.26 -12.78
C SER A 280 26.44 4.40 -11.71
N HIS A 281 27.04 3.25 -11.38
CA HIS A 281 26.51 2.29 -10.44
C HIS A 281 27.60 1.89 -9.45
N SER A 282 27.27 1.83 -8.16
CA SER A 282 28.13 1.23 -7.14
C SER A 282 27.85 -0.26 -7.07
N VAL A 283 28.88 -1.08 -7.22
CA VAL A 283 28.79 -2.52 -6.93
C VAL A 283 28.87 -2.69 -5.42
N CYS A 284 27.76 -3.13 -4.83
CA CYS A 284 27.70 -3.43 -3.40
C CYS A 284 27.73 -4.94 -3.23
N VAL A 285 28.68 -5.43 -2.42
CA VAL A 285 28.69 -6.82 -1.97
C VAL A 285 28.03 -6.84 -0.60
N ARG A 286 27.15 -7.82 -0.35
CA ARG A 286 26.49 -7.95 0.95
C ARG A 286 27.56 -8.11 2.02
N ASN A 287 27.52 -7.25 3.04
CA ASN A 287 28.42 -7.35 4.19
C ASN A 287 28.36 -8.76 4.79
N ASP A 288 29.50 -9.25 5.26
CA ASP A 288 29.66 -10.58 5.86
C ASP A 288 29.33 -11.76 4.91
N SER A 289 29.26 -11.51 3.59
CA SER A 289 29.18 -12.60 2.61
C SER A 289 30.56 -13.16 2.28
N SER A 290 30.60 -14.41 1.82
CA SER A 290 31.83 -15.03 1.32
C SER A 290 32.47 -14.24 0.17
N ALA A 291 31.63 -13.66 -0.70
CA ALA A 291 32.09 -12.76 -1.77
C ALA A 291 32.75 -11.50 -1.20
N TYR A 292 32.19 -10.90 -0.14
CA TYR A 292 32.77 -9.72 0.51
C TYR A 292 34.16 -10.06 1.06
N ILE A 293 34.29 -11.19 1.76
CA ILE A 293 35.57 -11.67 2.28
C ILE A 293 36.56 -11.90 1.15
N HIS A 294 36.14 -12.56 0.06
CA HIS A 294 37.00 -12.83 -1.09
C HIS A 294 37.55 -11.54 -1.73
N PHE A 295 36.71 -10.52 -1.90
CA PHE A 295 37.12 -9.26 -2.53
C PHE A 295 37.86 -8.30 -1.58
N THR A 296 37.78 -8.49 -0.27
CA THR A 296 38.43 -7.59 0.72
C THR A 296 39.69 -8.15 1.36
N VAL A 297 39.88 -9.47 1.37
CA VAL A 297 41.04 -10.11 2.02
C VAL A 297 42.21 -10.33 1.04
N VAL A 298 41.96 -10.32 -0.27
CA VAL A 298 42.98 -10.66 -1.30
C VAL A 298 43.49 -9.44 -2.08
N GLY A 299 43.05 -8.22 -1.72
CA GLY A 299 43.54 -6.96 -2.29
C GLY A 299 44.44 -6.21 -1.32
#